data_AF-A0A950WU59-F1
#
_entry.id   AF-A0A950WU59-F1
#
_cell.length_a   1.000
_cell.length_b   1.000
_cell.length_c   1.000
_cell.angle_alpha   90.00
_cell.angle_beta   90.00
_cell.angle_gamma   90.00
#
_symmetry.space_group_name_H-M   'P 1'
#
loop_
_entity.id
_entity.type
_entity.pdbx_description
1 polymer ?
#
loop_
_entity_poly.entity_id
_entity_poly.type
_entity_poly.pdbx_seq_one_letter_code
_entity_poly.pdbx_strand_id
1 'polypeptide(L)'
;GTLVLAGTRGSPDTPGFWPDHIVFKELRILGALGVDAPAYRAALDLLATGRYPFAELPRRCAGLDEAEDLVRSMAGEGTAPPVHGVLVP
;
A
#
# COMPACT_ATOMS: atom_id res chain seq x y z
N GLY A 1 19.74 10.25 6.28
CA GLY A 1 18.86 9.78 5.17
C GLY A 1 17.40 9.71 5.62
N THR A 2 16.42 9.57 4.72
CA THR A 2 14.98 9.58 5.10
C THR A 2 14.33 8.23 4.82
N LEU A 3 13.67 7.66 5.83
CA LEU A 3 12.86 6.45 5.75
C LEU A 3 11.38 6.82 5.85
N VAL A 4 10.56 6.39 4.89
CA VAL A 4 9.11 6.62 4.89
C VAL A 4 8.39 5.31 5.16
N LEU A 5 7.54 5.29 6.19
CA LEU A 5 6.71 4.16 6.58
C LEU A 5 5.30 4.35 6.03
N ALA A 6 5.01 3.73 4.89
CA ALA A 6 3.74 3.87 4.17
C ALA A 6 2.72 2.74 4.43
N GLY A 7 2.82 2.06 5.58
CA GLY A 7 1.88 1.00 5.94
C GLY A 7 1.96 0.62 7.41
N THR A 8 0.90 0.01 7.92
CA THR A 8 0.82 -0.47 9.30
C THR A 8 1.44 -1.87 9.43
N ARG A 9 1.85 -2.25 10.64
CA ARG A 9 2.41 -3.60 10.92
C ARG A 9 1.48 -4.48 11.74
N GLY A 10 0.41 -3.92 12.30
CA GLY A 10 -0.54 -4.68 13.11
C GLY A 10 0.06 -5.32 14.36
N SER A 11 1.27 -4.92 14.75
CA SER A 11 2.01 -5.46 15.90
C SER A 11 2.81 -4.35 16.58
N PRO A 12 2.91 -4.35 17.93
CA PRO A 12 3.82 -3.47 18.66
C PRO A 12 5.28 -3.92 18.57
N ASP A 13 5.54 -5.16 18.14
CA ASP A 13 6.88 -5.73 18.12
C ASP A 13 7.72 -5.22 16.94
N THR A 14 9.00 -4.93 17.20
CA THR A 14 9.99 -4.58 16.17
C THR A 14 11.30 -5.38 16.36
N PRO A 15 11.29 -6.72 16.17
CA PRO A 15 12.46 -7.55 16.42
C PRO A 15 13.68 -7.12 15.58
N GLY A 16 14.84 -6.99 16.23
CA GLY A 16 16.09 -6.58 15.58
C GLY A 16 16.19 -5.09 15.24
N PHE A 17 15.21 -4.27 15.63
CA PHE A 17 15.29 -2.82 15.46
C PHE A 17 16.27 -2.20 16.46
N TRP A 18 17.31 -1.56 15.95
CA TRP A 18 18.31 -0.87 16.77
C TRP A 18 18.20 0.66 16.58
N PRO A 19 17.53 1.37 17.51
CA PRO A 19 17.24 2.81 17.36
C PRO A 19 18.50 3.68 17.31
N ASP A 20 19.64 3.21 17.85
CA ASP A 20 20.90 3.95 17.84
C ASP A 20 21.38 4.29 16.41
N HIS A 21 21.00 3.48 15.42
CA HIS A 21 21.29 3.78 14.02
C HIS A 21 20.61 5.08 13.53
N ILE A 22 19.49 5.49 14.14
CA ILE A 22 18.86 6.78 13.84
C ILE A 22 19.79 7.92 14.25
N VAL A 23 20.44 7.79 15.40
CA VAL A 23 21.36 8.79 15.93
C VAL A 23 22.66 8.77 15.14
N PHE A 24 23.33 7.61 15.06
CA PHE A 24 24.64 7.48 14.42
C PHE A 24 24.64 7.85 12.94
N LYS A 25 23.51 7.66 12.24
CA LYS A 25 23.39 7.94 10.81
C LYS A 25 22.49 9.14 10.52
N GLU A 26 22.07 9.87 11.56
CA GLU A 26 21.19 11.03 11.47
C GLU A 26 19.98 10.76 10.55
N LEU A 27 19.26 9.67 10.82
CA LEU A 27 18.12 9.25 10.02
C LEU A 27 16.86 10.02 10.40
N ARG A 28 16.05 10.33 9.39
CA ARG A 28 14.69 10.84 9.56
C ARG A 28 13.71 9.70 9.31
N ILE A 29 12.78 9.48 10.23
CA ILE A 29 11.70 8.50 10.07
C ILE A 29 10.38 9.25 9.96
N LEU A 30 9.65 9.03 8.88
CA LEU A 30 8.38 9.70 8.59
C LEU A 30 7.28 8.65 8.39
N GLY A 31 6.19 8.78 9.14
CA GLY A 31 4.97 8.02 8.86
C GLY A 31 4.17 8.63 7.72
N ALA A 32 3.56 7.80 6.88
CA ALA A 32 2.60 8.21 5.86
C ALA A 32 1.33 7.37 6.00
N LEU A 33 0.19 8.03 6.21
CA LEU A 33 -1.11 7.40 6.40
C LEU A 33 -2.18 8.16 5.62
N GLY A 34 -2.90 7.46 4.77
CA GLY A 34 -3.98 8.04 3.97
C GLY A 34 -3.47 9.09 2.97
N VAL A 35 -4.42 9.64 2.22
CA VAL A 35 -4.21 10.74 1.27
C VAL A 35 -5.45 11.63 1.26
N ASP A 36 -5.26 12.90 0.92
CA ASP A 36 -6.33 13.89 0.83
C ASP A 36 -6.66 14.24 -0.63
N ALA A 37 -7.64 15.12 -0.82
CA ALA A 37 -8.09 15.52 -2.17
C ALA A 37 -6.97 16.12 -3.05
N PRO A 38 -6.06 16.97 -2.54
CA PRO A 38 -4.87 17.40 -3.28
C PRO A 38 -4.02 16.24 -3.80
N ALA A 39 -3.74 15.25 -2.96
CA ALA A 39 -2.94 14.08 -3.36
C ALA A 39 -3.65 13.24 -4.44
N TYR A 40 -4.97 13.06 -4.35
CA TYR A 40 -5.73 12.40 -5.42
C TYR A 40 -5.66 13.16 -6.74
N ARG A 41 -5.78 14.50 -6.71
CA ARG A 41 -5.67 15.30 -7.94
C ARG A 41 -4.30 15.13 -8.60
N ALA A 42 -3.23 15.20 -7.82
CA ALA A 42 -1.87 14.95 -8.32
C ALA A 42 -1.71 13.53 -8.90
N ALA A 43 -2.34 12.52 -8.30
CA ALA A 43 -2.32 11.16 -8.81
C ALA A 43 -3.07 11.04 -10.16
N LEU A 44 -4.21 11.72 -10.32
CA LEU A 44 -4.95 11.77 -11.58
C LEU A 44 -4.17 12.49 -12.67
N ASP A 45 -3.54 13.62 -12.34
CA ASP A 45 -2.67 14.35 -13.26
C ASP A 45 -1.52 13.46 -13.74
N LEU A 46 -0.93 12.66 -12.84
CA LEU A 46 0.11 11.69 -13.17
C LEU A 46 -0.39 10.56 -14.08
N LEU A 47 -1.59 10.02 -13.81
CA LEU A 47 -2.21 9.00 -14.66
C LEU A 47 -2.43 9.52 -16.08
N ALA A 48 -2.88 10.77 -16.21
CA ALA A 48 -3.13 11.41 -17.50
C ALA A 48 -1.86 11.55 -18.36
N THR A 49 -0.66 11.58 -17.76
CA THR A 49 0.59 11.67 -18.53
C THR A 49 0.94 10.37 -19.24
N GLY A 50 0.33 9.23 -18.88
CA GLY A 50 0.69 7.91 -19.42
C GLY A 50 2.14 7.50 -19.18
N ARG A 51 2.84 8.14 -18.23
CA ARG A 51 4.30 7.94 -18.01
C ARG A 51 4.62 6.57 -17.42
N TYR A 52 3.67 5.98 -16.69
CA TYR A 52 3.82 4.71 -16.01
C TYR A 52 2.69 3.76 -16.41
N PRO A 53 2.95 2.45 -16.51
CA PRO A 53 1.98 1.45 -16.95
C PRO A 53 1.01 1.06 -15.82
N PHE A 54 0.37 2.04 -15.16
CA PHE A 54 -0.54 1.78 -14.04
C PHE A 54 -1.73 0.88 -14.43
N ALA A 55 -2.11 0.88 -15.72
CA ALA A 55 -3.15 0.01 -16.25
C ALA A 55 -2.76 -1.48 -16.20
N GLU A 56 -1.46 -1.80 -16.27
CA GLU A 56 -0.93 -3.17 -16.28
C GLU A 56 -0.75 -3.75 -14.86
N LEU A 57 -0.96 -2.93 -13.81
CA LEU A 57 -0.88 -3.42 -12.44
C LEU A 57 -1.92 -4.54 -12.20
N PRO A 58 -1.48 -5.73 -11.74
CA PRO A 58 -2.37 -6.85 -11.48
C PRO A 58 -3.47 -6.48 -10.50
N ARG A 59 -4.72 -6.75 -10.88
CA ARG A 59 -5.91 -6.55 -10.05
C ARG A 59 -6.84 -7.75 -10.16
N ARG A 60 -7.50 -8.10 -9.06
CA ARG A 60 -8.60 -9.07 -9.05
C ARG A 60 -9.91 -8.29 -9.02
N CYS A 61 -10.67 -8.35 -10.11
CA CYS A 61 -12.03 -7.83 -10.14
C CYS A 61 -12.99 -8.92 -9.67
N ALA A 62 -13.99 -8.55 -8.87
CA ALA A 62 -14.99 -9.47 -8.35
C ALA A 62 -16.36 -8.76 -8.27
N GLY A 63 -17.44 -9.52 -8.47
CA GLY A 63 -18.78 -9.05 -8.17
C GLY A 63 -19.01 -8.90 -6.66
N LEU A 64 -20.12 -8.26 -6.27
CA LEU A 64 -20.46 -8.12 -4.85
C LEU A 64 -20.76 -9.47 -4.17
N ASP A 65 -21.29 -10.43 -4.93
CA ASP A 65 -21.52 -11.81 -4.51
C ASP A 65 -20.21 -12.57 -4.21
N GLU A 66 -19.11 -12.16 -4.81
CA GLU A 66 -17.76 -12.72 -4.60
C GLU A 66 -16.93 -11.92 -3.58
N ALA A 67 -17.49 -10.87 -2.96
CA ALA A 67 -16.74 -9.95 -2.11
C ALA A 67 -16.09 -10.63 -0.90
N GLU A 68 -16.78 -11.61 -0.29
CA GLU A 68 -16.25 -12.38 0.83
C GLU A 68 -14.99 -13.16 0.44
N ASP A 69 -15.05 -13.88 -0.69
CA ASP A 69 -13.93 -14.65 -1.22
C ASP A 69 -12.76 -13.75 -1.66
N LEU A 70 -13.05 -12.54 -2.13
CA LEU A 70 -12.02 -11.53 -2.43
C LEU A 70 -11.31 -11.08 -1.14
N VAL A 71 -12.05 -10.75 -0.09
CA VAL A 71 -11.48 -10.28 1.19
C VAL A 71 -10.64 -11.37 1.86
N ARG A 72 -11.12 -12.62 1.92
CA ARG A 72 -10.36 -13.76 2.46
C ARG A 72 -9.05 -13.99 1.71
N SER A 73 -9.11 -13.96 0.37
CA SER A 73 -7.92 -14.05 -0.46
C SER A 73 -6.92 -12.92 -0.18
N MET A 74 -7.40 -11.67 -0.04
CA MET A 74 -6.55 -10.53 0.31
C MET A 74 -5.94 -10.64 1.73
N ALA A 75 -6.60 -11.33 2.64
CA ALA A 75 -6.07 -11.65 3.97
C ALA A 75 -4.98 -12.73 3.95
N GLY A 76 -4.68 -13.30 2.77
CA GLY A 76 -3.66 -14.34 2.59
C GLY A 76 -4.21 -15.77 2.70
N GLU A 77 -5.53 -15.95 2.69
CA GLU A 77 -6.12 -17.29 2.61
C GLU A 77 -6.03 -17.80 1.16
N GLY A 78 -5.37 -18.94 0.95
CA GLY A 78 -5.27 -19.59 -0.36
C GLY A 78 -3.94 -19.31 -1.09
N THR A 79 -4.01 -18.87 -2.35
CA THR A 79 -2.83 -18.53 -3.17
C THR A 79 -2.32 -17.12 -2.84
N ALA A 80 -1.30 -16.65 -3.58
CA ALA A 80 -0.76 -15.31 -3.36
C ALA A 80 -1.87 -14.23 -3.47
N PRO A 81 -2.01 -13.35 -2.45
CA PRO A 81 -3.04 -12.31 -2.45
C PRO A 81 -2.83 -11.33 -3.61
N PRO A 82 -3.90 -10.85 -4.27
CA PRO A 82 -3.76 -9.82 -5.29
C PRO A 82 -3.27 -8.51 -4.67
N VAL A 83 -2.45 -7.76 -5.41
CA VAL A 83 -1.99 -6.43 -4.98
C VAL A 83 -3.16 -5.45 -4.85
N HIS A 84 -4.15 -5.56 -5.74
CA HIS A 84 -5.37 -4.76 -5.73
C HIS A 84 -6.62 -5.64 -5.92
N GLY A 85 -7.58 -5.55 -5.00
CA GLY A 85 -8.94 -6.06 -5.17
C GLY A 85 -9.88 -4.94 -5.60
N VAL A 86 -10.74 -5.21 -6.59
CA VAL A 86 -11.69 -4.24 -7.14
C VAL A 86 -13.08 -4.85 -7.17
N LEU A 87 -14.02 -4.23 -6.46
CA LEU A 87 -15.43 -4.57 -6.61
C LEU A 87 -15.99 -3.84 -7.83
N VAL A 88 -16.60 -4.60 -8.74
CA VAL A 88 -17.28 -4.06 -9.91
C VAL A 88 -18.79 -4.15 -9.71
N PRO A 89 -19.57 -3.16 -10.19
CA PRO A 89 -21.03 -3.17 -10.09
C PRO A 89 -21.68 -4.39 -10.76
#